data_AF-A0A6I3F608-F1
#
_entry.id   AF-A0A6I3F608-F1
#
_cell.length_a   1.000
_cell.length_b   1.000
_cell.length_c   1.000
_cell.angle_alpha   90.00
_cell.angle_beta   90.00
_cell.angle_gamma   90.00
#
_symmetry.space_group_name_H-M   'P 1'
#
loop_
_entity.id
_entity.type
_entity.pdbx_description
1 polymer ?
#
loop_
_entity_poly.entity_id
_entity_poly.type
_entity_poly.pdbx_seq_one_letter_code
_entity_poly.pdbx_strand_id
1 'polypeptide(L)'
;MDTFFGQILLFAFGYAPVNFLPCDGAELAVSQNDALFALIGNTFGGDGDTTFNLPNLVGPTPSNSGGVALQYCICVDGLWPVHP
;
A
#
# COMPACT_ATOMS: atom_id res chain seq x y z
N MET A 1 14.96 1.47 -10.05
CA MET A 1 14.19 2.59 -9.51
C MET A 1 13.99 2.25 -8.07
N ASP A 2 14.64 2.96 -7.16
CA ASP A 2 14.47 2.69 -5.74
C ASP A 2 13.08 3.14 -5.30
N THR A 3 12.34 2.26 -4.65
CA THR A 3 11.01 2.54 -4.10
C THR A 3 11.13 2.74 -2.61
N PHE A 4 10.38 3.68 -2.05
CA PHE A 4 10.36 3.92 -0.61
C PHE A 4 9.22 3.16 0.05
N PHE A 5 9.41 2.73 1.30
CA PHE A 5 8.30 2.20 2.10
C PHE A 5 7.14 3.20 2.13
N GLY A 6 5.91 2.70 1.96
CA GLY A 6 4.71 3.53 1.96
C GLY A 6 4.46 4.31 0.67
N GLN A 7 5.34 4.21 -0.33
CA GLN A 7 5.11 4.85 -1.64
C GLN A 7 3.92 4.20 -2.36
N ILE A 8 2.96 5.01 -2.80
CA ILE A 8 1.80 4.56 -3.56
C ILE A 8 2.03 4.83 -5.05
N LEU A 9 1.90 3.79 -5.87
CA LEU A 9 2.02 3.86 -7.33
C LEU A 9 0.74 3.37 -8.01
N LEU A 10 0.42 3.97 -9.16
CA LEU A 10 -0.68 3.54 -10.02
C LEU A 10 -0.13 2.60 -11.10
N PHE A 11 -0.67 1.39 -11.14
CA PHE A 11 -0.33 0.38 -12.14
C PHE A 11 -1.42 0.28 -13.20
N ALA A 12 -1.01 0.10 -14.46
CA ALA A 12 -1.91 -0.06 -15.60
C ALA A 12 -2.43 -1.50 -15.79
N PHE A 13 -2.23 -2.36 -14.79
CA PHE A 13 -2.60 -3.77 -14.79
C PHE A 13 -3.19 -4.16 -13.44
N GLY A 14 -4.06 -5.17 -13.43
CA GLY A 14 -4.85 -5.59 -12.26
C GLY A 14 -4.15 -6.58 -11.32
N TYR A 15 -2.84 -6.46 -11.13
CA TYR A 15 -2.11 -7.25 -10.14
C TYR A 15 -1.05 -6.41 -9.44
N ALA A 16 -0.72 -6.74 -8.20
CA ALA A 16 0.36 -6.09 -7.48
C ALA A 16 1.71 -6.75 -7.86
N PRO A 17 2.71 -5.99 -8.31
CA PRO A 17 4.05 -6.51 -8.56
C PRO A 17 4.75 -6.89 -7.24
N VAL A 18 5.90 -7.58 -7.34
CA VAL A 18 6.74 -7.93 -6.18
C VAL A 18 7.04 -6.67 -5.35
N ASN A 19 7.00 -6.80 -4.03
CA ASN A 19 7.19 -5.73 -3.05
C ASN A 19 6.08 -4.68 -2.97
N PHE A 20 4.96 -4.91 -3.67
CA PHE A 20 3.77 -4.07 -3.59
C PHE A 20 2.56 -4.86 -3.12
N LEU A 21 1.66 -4.19 -2.41
CA LEU A 21 0.34 -4.72 -2.07
C LEU A 21 -0.75 -3.80 -2.62
N PRO A 22 -1.91 -4.34 -3.03
CA PRO A 22 -3.06 -3.53 -3.40
C PRO A 22 -3.45 -2.58 -2.26
N CYS A 23 -3.80 -1.35 -2.61
CA CYS A 23 -4.44 -0.43 -1.68
C CYS A 23 -5.94 -0.77 -1.59
N ASP A 24 -6.28 -1.93 -1.00
CA ASP A 24 -7.65 -2.45 -0.89
C ASP A 24 -8.23 -2.44 0.53
N GLY A 25 -7.48 -1.91 1.49
CA GLY A 25 -7.87 -1.97 2.89
C GLY A 25 -7.49 -3.26 3.61
N ALA A 26 -6.63 -4.10 3.01
CA ALA A 26 -6.13 -5.31 3.66
C ALA A 26 -5.53 -5.03 5.05
N GLU A 27 -5.84 -5.92 5.99
CA GLU A 27 -5.25 -5.94 7.33
C GLU A 27 -3.94 -6.71 7.30
N LEU A 28 -2.88 -6.12 7.87
CA LEU A 28 -1.54 -6.67 7.94
C LEU A 28 -1.07 -6.78 9.40
N ALA A 29 -0.27 -7.80 9.68
CA ALA A 29 0.40 -7.94 10.97
C ALA A 29 1.56 -6.94 11.08
N VAL A 30 1.59 -6.19 12.18
CA VAL A 30 2.67 -5.23 12.50
C VAL A 30 4.02 -5.95 12.49
N SER A 31 4.12 -7.10 13.16
CA SER A 31 5.35 -7.89 13.31
C SER A 31 6.01 -8.38 12.01
N GLN A 32 5.30 -8.33 10.89
CA GLN A 32 5.83 -8.68 9.57
C GLN A 32 6.09 -7.45 8.70
N ASN A 33 5.57 -6.28 9.08
CA ASN A 33 5.60 -5.04 8.30
C ASN A 33 5.98 -3.84 9.18
N ASP A 34 6.88 -4.03 10.15
CA ASP A 34 7.24 -3.03 11.15
C ASP A 34 7.67 -1.69 10.51
N ALA A 35 8.42 -1.76 9.40
CA ALA A 35 8.87 -0.57 8.67
C ALA A 35 7.72 0.20 8.01
N LEU A 36 6.74 -0.49 7.43
CA LEU A 36 5.57 0.17 6.86
C LEU A 36 4.69 0.77 7.96
N PHE A 37 4.46 0.02 9.04
CA PHE A 37 3.70 0.47 10.21
C PHE A 37 4.33 1.71 10.85
N ALA A 38 5.66 1.78 10.96
CA ALA A 38 6.35 2.94 11.49
C ALA A 38 6.11 4.23 10.69
N LEU A 39 5.72 4.13 9.41
CA LEU A 39 5.42 5.28 8.55
C LEU A 39 3.94 5.67 8.55
N ILE A 40 3.03 4.70 8.46
CA ILE A 40 1.59 4.98 8.28
C ILE A 40 0.74 4.76 9.53
N GLY A 41 1.27 4.05 10.54
CA GLY A 41 0.56 3.66 11.74
C GLY A 41 -0.70 2.83 11.44
N ASN A 42 -1.71 2.96 12.31
CA ASN A 42 -3.04 2.38 12.14
C ASN A 42 -4.07 3.37 11.57
N THR A 43 -3.60 4.38 10.81
CA THR A 43 -4.45 5.48 10.30
C THR A 43 -5.64 4.99 9.47
N PHE A 44 -5.50 3.83 8.82
CA PHE A 44 -6.53 3.24 7.95
C PHE A 44 -7.32 2.10 8.62
N GLY A 45 -7.10 1.84 9.91
CA GLY A 45 -7.72 0.75 10.67
C GLY A 45 -6.71 -0.21 11.29
N GLY A 46 -7.23 -1.27 11.92
CA GLY A 46 -6.48 -2.23 12.73
C GLY A 46 -6.50 -1.88 14.22
N ASP A 47 -5.93 -2.76 15.04
CA ASP A 47 -5.88 -2.55 16.50
C ASP A 47 -4.75 -1.59 16.93
N GLY A 48 -3.73 -1.38 16.08
CA GLY A 48 -2.57 -0.53 16.36
C GLY A 48 -1.49 -1.18 17.23
N ASP A 49 -1.72 -2.39 17.72
CA ASP A 49 -0.78 -3.15 18.56
C ASP A 49 -0.24 -4.37 17.82
N THR A 50 -1.11 -5.12 17.14
CA THR A 50 -0.78 -6.35 16.42
C THR A 50 -1.10 -6.27 14.93
N THR A 51 -2.06 -5.43 14.54
CA THR A 51 -2.53 -5.25 13.18
C THR A 51 -2.69 -3.77 12.80
N PHE A 52 -2.56 -3.51 11.51
CA PHE A 52 -2.87 -2.24 10.88
C PHE A 52 -3.43 -2.48 9.49
N ASN A 53 -4.25 -1.54 8.99
CA ASN A 53 -4.83 -1.66 7.65
C ASN A 53 -4.09 -0.80 6.63
N LEU A 54 -4.10 -1.26 5.39
CA LEU A 54 -3.67 -0.48 4.24
C LEU A 54 -4.72 0.56 3.85
N PRO A 55 -4.34 1.59 3.06
CA PRO A 55 -5.30 2.50 2.46
C PRO A 55 -6.28 1.74 1.56
N ASN A 56 -7.57 2.07 1.61
CA ASN A 56 -8.54 1.58 0.64
C ASN A 56 -8.72 2.62 -0.48
N LEU A 57 -8.06 2.40 -1.60
CA LEU A 57 -8.11 3.21 -2.82
C LEU A 57 -8.84 2.49 -3.97
N VAL A 58 -9.66 1.47 -3.66
CA VAL A 58 -10.52 0.76 -4.63
C VAL A 58 -11.78 1.56 -4.99
N GLY A 59 -11.85 2.83 -4.54
CA GLY A 59 -12.88 3.81 -4.91
C GLY A 59 -12.85 4.17 -6.41
N PRO A 60 -13.26 5.37 -6.86
CA PRO A 60 -13.28 5.73 -8.27
C PRO A 60 -11.85 5.92 -8.82
N THR A 61 -11.09 4.84 -8.90
CA THR A 61 -9.90 4.72 -9.74
C THR A 61 -10.33 5.06 -11.17
N PRO A 62 -9.48 5.77 -11.94
CA PRO A 62 -9.84 6.34 -13.24
C PRO A 62 -10.13 5.33 -14.38
N SER A 63 -10.51 4.09 -14.07
CA SER A 63 -10.94 3.12 -15.08
C SER A 63 -11.77 2.00 -14.47
N ASN A 64 -13.09 2.21 -14.43
CA ASN A 64 -14.04 1.09 -14.47
C ASN A 64 -14.95 1.17 -15.72
N SER A 65 -14.53 1.94 -16.73
CA SER A 65 -15.36 2.32 -17.89
C SER A 65 -14.81 1.85 -19.26
N GLY A 66 -13.72 1.08 -19.34
CA GLY A 66 -13.12 0.80 -20.66
C GLY A 66 -12.02 -0.26 -20.79
N GLY A 67 -11.84 -1.17 -19.82
CA GLY A 67 -11.08 -2.41 -20.04
C GLY A 67 -9.63 -2.48 -19.52
N VAL A 68 -9.11 -1.45 -18.85
CA VAL A 68 -7.82 -1.53 -18.13
C VAL A 68 -8.06 -1.40 -16.63
N ALA A 69 -7.75 -2.44 -15.85
CA ALA A 69 -7.84 -2.39 -14.39
C ALA A 69 -6.67 -1.54 -13.86
N LEU A 70 -6.93 -0.25 -13.64
CA LEU A 70 -5.98 0.63 -12.96
C LEU A 70 -5.99 0.30 -11.47
N GLN A 71 -4.82 0.01 -10.91
CA GLN A 71 -4.70 -0.44 -9.53
C GLN A 71 -3.65 0.38 -8.77
N TYR A 72 -4.07 1.01 -7.67
CA TYR A 72 -3.13 1.58 -6.72
C TYR A 72 -2.50 0.46 -5.88
N CYS A 73 -1.18 0.46 -5.79
CA CYS A 73 -0.47 -0.43 -4.88
C CYS A 73 0.53 0.37 -4.04
N ILE A 74 0.71 -0.06 -2.79
CA ILE A 74 1.63 0.50 -1.81
C ILE A 74 2.89 -0.36 -1.71
N CYS A 75 4.05 0.28 -1.68
CA CYS A 75 5.33 -0.40 -1.51
C CYS A 75 5.48 -0.87 -0.07
N VAL A 76 5.64 -2.18 0.11
CA VAL A 76 5.79 -2.85 1.41
C VAL A 76 7.20 -3.38 1.66
N ASP A 77 8.09 -3.26 0.67
CA ASP A 77 9.51 -3.57 0.80
C ASP A 77 10.30 -2.59 -0.07
N GLY A 78 11.08 -1.71 0.57
CA GLY A 78 11.76 -0.62 -0.11
C GLY A 78 12.81 0.08 0.76
N LEU A 79 13.29 1.23 0.31
CA LEU A 79 14.17 2.07 1.11
C LEU A 79 13.38 2.85 2.16
N TRP A 80 13.98 3.05 3.33
CA TRP A 80 13.41 3.94 4.34
C TRP A 80 13.47 5.40 3.84
N PRO A 81 12.35 6.15 3.85
CA PRO A 81 12.36 7.55 3.47
C PRO A 81 13.05 8.39 4.56
N VAL A 82 14.23 8.93 4.25
CA VAL A 82 14.94 9.86 5.13
C VAL A 82 14.49 11.30 4.84
N HIS A 83 14.00 12.02 5.85
CA HIS A 83 13.94 13.48 5.77
C HIS A 83 15.32 14.05 6.16
N PRO A 84 15.81 15.11 5.49
CA PRO A 84 16.98 15.86 5.95
C PRO A 84 16.72 16.61 7.26
#